data_AF-A0A958HWY1-F1
#
_entry.id   AF-A0A958HWY1-F1
#
_cell.length_a   1.000
_cell.length_b   1.000
_cell.length_c   1.000
_cell.angle_alpha   90.00
_cell.angle_beta   90.00
_cell.angle_gamma   90.00
#
_symmetry.space_group_name_H-M   'P 1'
#
loop_
_entity.id
_entity.type
_entity.pdbx_description
1 polymer ?
#
loop_
_entity_poly.entity_id
_entity_poly.type
_entity_poly.pdbx_seq_one_letter_code
_entity_poly.pdbx_strand_id
1 'polypeptide(L)' 'FLEDRMPRVDAAVEIDAEMHLPDSYIVSPNEKVVIYHRLLNLEEQHLIDNLVEELKDRFGPLPPPAENLIEMVKIK' A
#
# COMPACT_ATOMS: atom_id res chain seq x y z
N PHE A 1 -34.73 -28.84 -8.59
CA PHE A 1 -33.85 -29.32 -9.68
C PHE A 1 -33.84 -28.23 -10.74
N LEU A 2 -32.82 -27.46 -11.03
CA LEU A 2 -31.41 -27.39 -10.64
C LEU A 2 -30.97 -25.92 -10.77
N GLU A 3 -30.01 -25.53 -9.93
CA GLU A 3 -28.90 -24.62 -10.22
C GLU A 3 -29.17 -23.27 -10.90
N ASP A 4 -29.15 -22.22 -10.06
CA ASP A 4 -28.21 -21.12 -10.31
C ASP A 4 -27.64 -20.65 -8.97
N ARG A 5 -26.82 -21.53 -8.36
CA ARG A 5 -25.96 -21.13 -7.26
C ARG A 5 -24.73 -20.46 -7.89
N MET A 6 -24.88 -19.23 -8.37
CA MET A 6 -23.71 -18.39 -8.60
C MET A 6 -22.93 -18.35 -7.28
N PRO A 7 -21.66 -18.80 -7.23
CA PRO A 7 -20.85 -18.50 -6.07
C PRO A 7 -20.76 -16.98 -6.04
N ARG A 8 -21.43 -16.34 -5.07
CA ARG A 8 -21.03 -15.00 -4.67
C ARG A 8 -19.59 -15.16 -4.22
N VAL A 9 -18.67 -14.74 -5.07
CA VAL A 9 -17.29 -14.53 -4.66
C VAL A 9 -17.35 -13.29 -3.77
N ASP A 10 -17.77 -13.49 -2.53
CA ASP A 10 -17.43 -12.58 -1.44
C ASP A 10 -15.93 -12.82 -1.20
N ALA A 11 -15.08 -12.34 -2.11
CA ALA A 11 -13.66 -12.20 -1.88
C ALA A 11 -13.48 -11.04 -0.91
N ALA A 12 -13.91 -11.24 0.35
CA ALA A 12 -13.25 -10.60 1.45
C ALA A 12 -11.87 -11.25 1.50
N VAL A 13 -10.94 -10.71 0.70
CA VAL A 13 -9.53 -10.99 0.88
C VAL A 13 -9.21 -10.35 2.23
N GLU A 14 -9.31 -11.14 3.30
CA GLU A 14 -8.67 -10.83 4.58
C GLU A 14 -7.18 -10.86 4.30
N ILE A 15 -6.68 -9.76 3.76
CA ILE A 15 -5.25 -9.51 3.65
C ILE A 15 -4.80 -9.23 5.09
N ASP A 16 -4.42 -10.30 5.79
CA ASP A 16 -3.65 -10.24 7.04
C ASP A 16 -2.22 -9.71 6.79
N ALA A 17 -1.96 -9.20 5.58
CA ALA A 17 -0.75 -8.47 5.26
C ALA A 17 -0.90 -7.05 5.81
N GLU A 18 -0.17 -6.80 6.89
CA GLU A 18 0.02 -5.46 7.42
C GLU A 18 0.36 -4.49 6.26
N MET A 19 -0.49 -3.48 6.02
CA MET A 19 -0.33 -2.49 4.95
C MET A 19 -0.08 -1.12 5.56
N HIS A 20 1.13 -0.90 6.06
CA HIS A 20 1.47 0.33 6.75
C HIS A 20 2.96 0.64 6.64
N LEU A 21 3.33 1.88 6.96
CA LEU A 21 4.73 2.30 7.15
C LEU A 21 5.15 1.98 8.59
N PRO A 22 6.03 0.98 8.83
CA PRO A 22 6.42 0.58 10.18
C PRO A 22 7.25 1.66 10.89
N ASP A 23 7.21 1.72 12.23
CA ASP A 23 8.05 2.63 13.04
C ASP A 23 9.55 2.35 12.86
N SER A 24 9.90 1.11 12.54
CA SER A 24 11.27 0.70 12.23
C SER A 24 11.78 1.23 10.88
N TYR A 25 10.90 1.66 9.98
CA TYR A 25 11.26 2.18 8.66
C TYR A 25 11.28 3.71 8.62
N ILE A 26 10.23 4.34 9.15
CA ILE A 26 10.16 5.79 9.31
C ILE A 26 9.86 6.07 10.77
N VAL A 27 10.83 6.59 11.51
CA VAL A 27 10.66 6.81 12.96
C VAL A 27 9.79 8.03 13.25
N SER A 28 9.85 9.06 12.40
CA SER A 28 9.13 10.31 12.61
C SER A 28 7.64 10.18 12.26
N PRO A 29 6.71 10.38 13.23
CA PRO A 29 5.28 10.34 12.95
C PRO A 29 4.84 11.41 11.95
N ASN A 30 5.45 12.59 12.01
CA ASN A 30 5.14 13.69 11.09
C ASN A 30 5.53 13.33 9.64
N GLU A 31 6.68 12.68 9.44
CA GLU A 31 7.08 12.23 8.11
C GLU A 31 6.12 11.17 7.58
N LYS A 32 5.72 10.20 8.41
CA LYS A 32 4.71 9.21 8.00
C LYS A 32 3.42 9.86 7.53
N VAL A 33 2.89 10.82 8.29
CA VAL A 33 1.66 11.54 7.92
C VAL A 33 1.81 12.23 6.57
N VAL A 34 2.95 12.87 6.31
CA VAL A 34 3.25 13.49 5.00
C VAL A 34 3.27 12.45 3.89
N ILE A 35 3.94 11.31 4.09
CA ILE A 35 3.99 10.23 3.07
C ILE A 35 2.59 9.65 2.81
N TYR A 36 1.81 9.37 3.85
CA TYR A 36 0.42 8.91 3.69
C TYR A 36 -0.42 9.92 2.92
N HIS A 37 -0.31 11.22 3.24
CA HIS A 37 -1.02 12.26 2.51
C HIS A 37 -0.59 12.31 1.04
N ARG A 38 0.69 12.14 0.73
CA ARG A 38 1.16 12.05 -0.67
C ARG A 38 0.55 10.84 -1.37
N LEU A 39 0.64 9.65 -0.78
CA LEU A 39 0.08 8.41 -1.35
C LEU A 39 -1.42 8.53 -1.66
N LEU A 40 -2.21 9.21 -0.82
CA LEU A 40 -3.64 9.41 -1.05
C LEU A 40 -3.96 10.29 -2.26
N ASN A 41 -3.05 11.19 -2.63
CA ASN A 41 -3.25 12.20 -3.69
C ASN A 41 -2.51 11.88 -4.99
N LEU A 42 -1.76 10.77 -5.06
CA LEU A 42 -1.14 10.31 -6.29
C LEU A 42 -2.12 9.39 -7.04
N GLU A 43 -2.37 9.70 -8.31
CA GLU A 43 -3.23 8.91 -9.21
C GLU A 43 -2.41 8.25 -10.34
N GLU A 44 -1.28 8.85 -10.68
CA GLU A 44 -0.42 8.41 -11.77
C GLU A 44 0.62 7.41 -11.26
N GLN A 45 0.68 6.22 -11.87
CA GLN A 45 1.60 5.15 -11.45
C GLN A 45 3.07 5.60 -11.42
N HIS A 46 3.49 6.40 -12.40
CA HIS A 46 4.86 6.92 -12.47
C HIS A 46 5.20 7.87 -11.30
N LEU A 47 4.23 8.60 -10.75
CA LEU A 47 4.45 9.45 -9.59
C LEU A 47 4.58 8.63 -8.31
N ILE A 48 3.85 7.52 -8.21
CA ILE A 48 3.98 6.55 -7.12
C ILE A 48 5.38 5.92 -7.17
N ASP A 49 5.85 5.53 -8.35
CA ASP A 49 7.20 4.98 -8.52
C ASP A 49 8.29 5.98 -8.11
N ASN A 50 8.15 7.25 -8.48
CA ASN A 50 9.07 8.31 -8.03
C ASN A 50 9.08 8.46 -6.50
N LEU A 51 7.91 8.39 -5.85
CA LEU A 51 7.83 8.42 -4.40
C LEU A 51 8.52 7.19 -3.77
N VAL A 52 8.35 6.01 -4.35
CA VAL A 52 9.02 4.78 -3.90
C VAL A 52 10.54 4.92 -3.96
N GLU A 53 11.08 5.47 -5.04
CA GLU A 53 12.53 5.69 -5.15
C GLU A 53 13.02 6.74 -4.15
N GLU A 54 12.24 7.81 -3.89
CA GLU A 54 12.56 8.76 -2.82
C GLU A 54 12.58 8.08 -1.43
N LEU A 55 11.63 7.20 -1.14
CA LEU A 55 11.60 6.45 0.10
C LEU A 55 12.82 5.53 0.23
N LYS A 56 13.19 4.85 -0.86
CA LYS A 56 14.36 3.97 -0.87
C LYS A 56 15.68 4.71 -0.67
N ASP A 57 15.85 5.86 -1.31
CA ASP A 57 17.04 6.69 -1.16
C ASP A 57 17.20 7.22 0.28
N ARG A 58 16.07 7.60 0.92
CA ARG A 58 16.07 8.22 2.25
C ARG A 58 16.09 7.22 3.41
N PHE A 59 15.37 6.11 3.27
CA PHE A 59 15.09 5.17 4.37
C PHE A 59 15.59 3.75 4.08
N GLY A 60 16.12 3.50 2.89
CA GLY A 60 16.54 2.17 2.46
C GLY A 60 15.38 1.32 1.91
N PRO A 61 15.61 0.03 1.67
CA PRO A 61 14.62 -0.84 1.02
C PRO A 61 13.30 -0.88 1.80
N LEU A 62 12.19 -0.92 1.07
CA LEU A 62 10.86 -1.01 1.68
C LEU A 62 10.74 -2.33 2.45
N PRO A 63 10.27 -2.32 3.70
CA PRO A 63 9.89 -3.55 4.38
C PRO A 63 8.58 -4.10 3.80
N PRO A 64 8.27 -5.40 4.00
CA PRO A 64 7.09 -6.03 3.41
C PRO A 64 5.77 -5.28 3.67
N PRO A 65 5.52 -4.73 4.88
CA PRO A 65 4.28 -3.98 5.11
C PRO A 65 4.15 -2.70 4.29
N ALA A 66 5.27 -2.05 3.98
CA ALA A 66 5.30 -0.87 3.15
C ALA A 66 5.16 -1.24 1.66
N GLU A 67 5.77 -2.34 1.22
CA GLU A 67 5.59 -2.85 -0.15
C GLU A 67 4.12 -3.13 -0.44
N ASN A 68 3.43 -3.84 0.45
CA ASN A 68 1.99 -4.12 0.33
C ASN A 68 1.15 -2.84 0.26
N LEU A 69 1.49 -1.82 1.07
CA LEU A 69 0.82 -0.53 1.04
C LEU A 69 0.98 0.14 -0.33
N ILE A 70 2.19 0.14 -0.91
CA ILE A 70 2.44 0.73 -2.22
C ILE A 70 1.68 -0.03 -3.32
N GLU A 71 1.66 -1.35 -3.28
CA GLU A 71 0.90 -2.16 -4.26
C GLU A 71 -0.59 -1.86 -4.19
N MET A 72 -1.16 -1.75 -3.00
CA MET A 72 -2.57 -1.37 -2.82
C MET A 72 -2.86 0.02 -3.41
N VAL A 73 -1.98 1.00 -3.18
CA VAL A 73 -2.13 2.35 -3.74
C VAL A 73 -2.07 2.35 -5.26
N LYS A 74 -1.30 1.44 -5.88
CA LYS A 74 -1.22 1.31 -7.35
C LYS A 74 -2.44 0.64 -7.99
N ILE A 75 -3.24 -0.08 -7.21
CA ILE A 75 -4.46 -0.78 -7.68
C ILE A 75 -5.69 0.13 -7.59
N LYS A 76 -5.65 1.16 -6.73
CA LYS A 76 -6.69 2.19 -6.62
C LYS A 76 -6.90 2.90 -7.95
#